data_AF-A0A9E5WJB9-F1
#
_entry.id   AF-A0A9E5WJB9-F1
#
_cell.length_a   1.000
_cell.length_b   1.000
_cell.length_c   1.000
_cell.angle_alpha   90.00
_cell.angle_beta   90.00
_cell.angle_gamma   90.00
#
_symmetry.space_group_name_H-M   'P 1'
#
loop_
_entity.id
_entity.type
_entity.pdbx_description
1 polymer ?
#
loop_
_entity_poly.entity_id
_entity_poly.type
_entity_poly.pdbx_seq_one_letter_code
_entity_poly.pdbx_strand_id
1 'polypeptide(L)'
;QHVATFVKDLEFDLDGKNLKLDSLWINILPTGGTHASHIHPHSVISGTTYVTMPQGASALKLEDPRSARMMASPARNSDARQELQSFIYVAPEVGDVLLWESWLRHEVPLNMSDDERISVSFNYAWG
;
A
#
# COMPACT_ATOMS: atom_id res chain seq x y z
N GLN A 1 -3.39 -11.20 13.41
CA GLN A 1 -1.97 -11.40 13.79
C GLN A 1 -1.04 -10.40 13.11
N HIS A 2 -1.09 -10.24 11.79
CA HIS A 2 -0.23 -9.31 11.02
C HIS A 2 -0.31 -7.86 11.53
N VAL A 3 -1.51 -7.26 11.57
CA VAL A 3 -1.68 -5.86 12.02
C VAL A 3 -1.20 -5.64 13.45
N ALA A 4 -1.49 -6.56 14.39
CA ALA A 4 -1.01 -6.45 15.76
C ALA A 4 0.53 -6.53 15.87
N THR A 5 1.20 -7.22 14.94
CA THR A 5 2.67 -7.28 14.89
C THR A 5 3.22 -5.97 14.32
N PHE A 6 2.61 -5.48 13.24
CA PHE A 6 3.03 -4.23 12.60
C PHE A 6 2.81 -3.01 13.51
N VAL A 7 1.73 -2.98 14.29
CA VAL A 7 1.49 -1.91 15.26
C VAL A 7 2.53 -1.90 16.39
N LYS A 8 3.06 -3.07 16.78
CA LYS A 8 4.17 -3.14 17.74
C LYS A 8 5.47 -2.61 17.13
N ASP A 9 5.72 -2.91 15.86
CA ASP A 9 6.88 -2.39 15.10
C ASP A 9 6.83 -0.86 14.97
N LEU A 10 5.63 -0.30 14.78
CA LEU A 10 5.40 1.15 14.74
C LEU A 10 5.38 1.82 16.14
N GLU A 11 5.50 1.03 17.21
CA GLU A 11 5.48 1.52 18.60
C GLU A 11 4.28 2.42 18.96
N PHE A 12 3.08 2.13 18.42
CA PHE A 12 1.89 2.88 18.84
C PHE A 12 1.48 2.54 20.27
N ASP A 13 1.26 3.58 21.08
CA ASP A 13 0.54 3.46 22.34
C ASP A 13 -0.97 3.37 22.05
N LEU A 14 -1.54 2.20 22.32
CA LEU A 14 -2.96 1.94 22.05
C LEU A 14 -3.84 2.08 23.30
N ASP A 15 -3.32 2.53 24.45
CA ASP A 15 -4.07 2.66 25.71
C ASP A 15 -4.81 1.37 26.12
N GLY A 16 -4.17 0.22 25.94
CA GLY A 16 -4.76 -1.09 26.23
C GLY A 16 -5.87 -1.55 25.26
N LYS A 17 -6.12 -0.79 24.18
CA LYS A 17 -7.05 -1.17 23.10
C LYS A 17 -6.32 -1.89 21.97
N ASN A 18 -7.09 -2.46 21.06
CA ASN A 18 -6.61 -3.03 19.81
C ASN A 18 -7.19 -2.25 18.63
N LEU A 19 -6.45 -2.20 17.51
CA LEU A 19 -7.05 -1.81 16.24
C LEU A 19 -8.07 -2.86 15.81
N LYS A 20 -9.19 -2.42 15.25
CA LYS A 20 -10.26 -3.28 14.73
C LYS A 20 -10.37 -3.13 13.23
N LEU A 21 -10.69 -4.24 12.55
CA LEU A 21 -11.03 -4.21 11.13
C LEU A 21 -12.28 -3.37 10.96
N ASP A 22 -12.16 -2.30 10.16
CA ASP A 22 -13.24 -1.35 9.88
C ASP A 22 -13.91 -1.68 8.53
N SER A 23 -13.10 -1.92 7.50
CA SER A 23 -13.58 -2.20 6.14
C SER A 23 -12.72 -3.26 5.45
N LEU A 24 -13.35 -4.06 4.59
CA LEU A 24 -12.71 -5.11 3.80
C LEU A 24 -13.46 -5.28 2.46
N TRP A 25 -12.73 -5.33 1.35
CA TRP A 25 -13.31 -5.47 0.02
C TRP A 25 -12.39 -6.23 -0.94
N ILE A 26 -12.99 -6.78 -2.00
CA ILE A 26 -12.30 -7.52 -3.06
C ILE A 26 -12.11 -6.58 -4.25
N ASN A 27 -10.93 -6.62 -4.84
CA ASN A 27 -10.62 -5.98 -6.12
C ASN A 27 -10.34 -7.08 -7.15
N ILE A 28 -11.04 -7.02 -8.28
CA ILE A 28 -10.77 -7.81 -9.47
C ILE A 28 -10.38 -6.81 -10.56
N LEU A 29 -9.09 -6.76 -10.87
CA LEU A 29 -8.51 -5.76 -11.76
C LEU A 29 -8.22 -6.39 -13.13
N PRO A 30 -9.03 -6.12 -14.17
CA PRO A 30 -8.83 -6.67 -15.50
C PRO A 30 -7.63 -6.01 -16.20
N THR A 31 -7.24 -6.55 -17.36
CA THR A 31 -6.27 -5.92 -18.27
C THR A 31 -6.64 -4.46 -18.53
N GLY A 32 -5.66 -3.57 -18.43
CA GLY A 32 -5.86 -2.12 -18.58
C GLY A 32 -6.50 -1.44 -17.37
N GLY A 33 -6.79 -2.15 -16.29
CA GLY A 33 -7.30 -1.57 -15.04
C GLY A 33 -6.20 -0.85 -14.24
N THR A 34 -6.58 0.22 -13.53
CA THR A 34 -5.71 0.97 -12.60
C THR A 34 -6.54 1.57 -11.47
N HIS A 35 -5.90 1.89 -10.34
CA HIS A 35 -6.48 2.76 -9.31
C HIS A 35 -5.59 3.98 -9.14
N ALA A 36 -6.20 5.16 -9.31
CA ALA A 36 -5.51 6.43 -9.14
C ALA A 36 -4.92 6.56 -7.73
N SER A 37 -3.90 7.41 -7.63
CA SER A 37 -3.26 7.74 -6.36
C SER A 37 -4.28 8.22 -5.31
N HIS A 38 -4.30 7.57 -4.15
CA HIS A 38 -5.21 7.90 -3.04
C HIS A 38 -4.62 7.55 -1.66
N ILE A 39 -5.38 7.85 -0.62
CA ILE A 39 -5.14 7.48 0.79
C ILE A 39 -6.44 6.89 1.35
N HIS A 40 -6.40 6.35 2.58
CA HIS A 40 -7.60 5.86 3.28
C HIS A 40 -7.94 6.76 4.47
N PRO A 41 -8.90 7.69 4.33
CA PRO A 41 -9.32 8.55 5.43
C PRO A 41 -9.88 7.75 6.61
N HIS A 42 -9.75 8.31 7.81
CA HIS A 42 -10.31 7.77 9.07
C HIS A 42 -9.82 6.36 9.47
N SER A 43 -8.72 5.91 8.85
CA SER A 43 -8.08 4.63 9.13
C SER A 43 -6.68 4.84 9.72
N VAL A 44 -6.19 3.86 10.47
CA VAL A 44 -4.83 3.86 11.06
C VAL A 44 -3.89 3.01 10.22
N ILE A 45 -4.25 1.75 9.98
CA ILE A 45 -3.49 0.81 9.14
C ILE A 45 -4.37 0.40 7.96
N SER A 46 -3.81 0.49 6.76
CA SER A 46 -4.41 -0.08 5.55
C SER A 46 -3.52 -1.21 5.06
N GLY A 47 -4.12 -2.13 4.29
CA GLY A 47 -3.37 -3.22 3.74
C GLY A 47 -4.05 -3.89 2.57
N THR A 48 -3.30 -4.74 1.89
CA THR A 48 -3.78 -5.55 0.77
C THR A 48 -3.09 -6.90 0.78
N THR A 49 -3.89 -7.96 0.63
CA THR A 49 -3.40 -9.30 0.36
C THR A 49 -3.72 -9.73 -1.07
N TYR A 50 -2.83 -10.54 -1.64
CA TYR A 50 -2.84 -10.85 -3.07
C TYR A 50 -3.26 -12.29 -3.30
N VAL A 51 -4.39 -12.46 -3.98
CA VAL A 51 -4.99 -13.78 -4.27
C VAL A 51 -4.50 -14.29 -5.61
N THR A 52 -4.38 -13.40 -6.61
CA THR A 52 -3.85 -13.72 -7.94
C THR A 52 -2.93 -12.60 -8.38
N MET A 53 -1.69 -12.96 -8.73
CA MET A 53 -0.68 -12.05 -9.27
C MET A 53 -0.15 -12.60 -10.58
N PRO A 54 -0.74 -12.22 -11.72
CA PRO A 54 -0.23 -12.69 -13.00
C PRO A 54 1.13 -12.07 -13.33
N GLN A 55 1.90 -12.76 -14.17
CA GLN A 55 3.24 -12.30 -14.54
C GLN A 55 3.13 -10.96 -15.30
N GLY A 56 3.88 -9.95 -14.85
CA GLY A 56 3.79 -8.59 -15.39
C GLY A 56 2.63 -7.76 -14.82
N ALA A 57 1.84 -8.29 -13.88
CA ALA A 57 0.87 -7.50 -13.14
C ALA A 57 1.58 -6.42 -12.30
N SER A 58 0.95 -5.25 -12.24
CA SER A 58 1.58 -4.08 -11.67
C SER A 58 1.81 -4.17 -10.16
N ALA A 59 2.96 -3.63 -9.75
CA ALA A 59 3.36 -3.41 -8.37
C ALA A 59 2.39 -2.51 -7.60
N LEU A 60 2.44 -2.49 -6.28
CA LEU A 60 1.92 -1.35 -5.52
C LEU A 60 2.95 -0.21 -5.60
N LYS A 61 2.52 1.01 -5.98
CA LYS A 61 3.38 2.19 -6.04
C LYS A 61 3.10 3.09 -4.86
N LEU A 62 4.07 3.28 -3.98
CA LEU A 62 4.02 4.17 -2.83
C LEU A 62 4.69 5.50 -3.17
N GLU A 63 4.06 6.63 -2.85
CA GLU A 63 4.62 7.97 -3.06
C GLU A 63 5.19 8.53 -1.75
N ASP A 64 6.37 9.16 -1.81
CA ASP A 64 6.98 9.82 -0.66
C ASP A 64 5.99 10.86 -0.07
N PRO A 65 5.61 10.74 1.21
CA PRO A 65 4.65 11.66 1.84
C PRO A 65 5.15 13.11 1.93
N ARG A 66 6.43 13.34 1.64
CA ARG A 66 7.07 14.66 1.60
C ARG A 66 7.03 15.27 0.19
N SER A 67 6.45 14.60 -0.82
CA SER A 67 6.52 15.02 -2.23
C SER A 67 6.17 16.50 -2.43
N ALA A 68 5.07 16.96 -1.84
CA ALA A 68 4.61 18.35 -1.90
C ALA A 68 5.56 19.37 -1.23
N ARG A 69 6.51 18.91 -0.39
CA ARG A 69 7.52 19.75 0.27
C ARG A 69 8.83 19.82 -0.51
N MET A 70 8.97 19.04 -1.58
CA MET A 70 10.20 18.91 -2.37
C MET A 70 10.15 19.70 -3.69
N MET A 71 9.26 20.70 -3.81
CA MET A 71 9.02 21.44 -5.06
C MET A 71 10.27 22.13 -5.66
N ALA A 72 11.24 22.51 -4.83
CA ALA A 72 12.52 23.08 -5.27
C ALA A 72 13.71 22.13 -5.05
N SER A 73 13.47 20.91 -4.56
CA SER A 73 14.52 19.92 -4.37
C SER A 73 14.90 19.30 -5.72
N PRO A 74 16.20 19.10 -6.01
CA PRO A 74 16.61 18.31 -7.16
C PRO A 74 16.08 16.88 -7.09
N ALA A 75 15.85 16.27 -8.25
CA ALA A 75 15.51 14.86 -8.32
C ALA A 75 16.63 13.99 -7.73
N ARG A 76 16.24 12.85 -7.13
CA ARG A 76 17.17 11.83 -6.66
C ARG A 76 17.75 11.09 -7.86
N ASN A 77 18.95 10.54 -7.71
CA ASN A 77 19.50 9.61 -8.70
C ASN A 77 18.59 8.37 -8.81
N SER A 78 18.53 7.78 -10.00
CA SER A 78 17.70 6.59 -10.25
C SER A 78 18.14 5.35 -9.46
N ASP A 79 19.41 5.30 -9.07
CA ASP A 79 20.04 4.24 -8.27
C ASP A 79 20.23 4.64 -6.80
N ALA A 80 19.58 5.71 -6.35
CA ALA A 80 19.61 6.11 -4.95
C ALA A 80 19.08 4.98 -4.05
N ARG A 81 19.60 4.92 -2.81
CA ARG A 81 19.14 3.99 -1.78
C ARG A 81 17.62 4.06 -1.62
N GLN A 82 17.00 2.91 -1.38
CA GLN A 82 15.54 2.76 -1.40
C GLN A 82 14.83 3.79 -0.50
N GLU A 83 15.32 4.01 0.72
CA GLU A 83 14.75 4.96 1.68
C GLU A 83 14.84 6.44 1.25
N LEU A 84 15.56 6.74 0.17
CA LEU A 84 15.68 8.07 -0.41
C LEU A 84 14.86 8.25 -1.70
N GLN A 85 14.29 7.18 -2.27
CA GLN A 85 13.54 7.25 -3.52
C GLN A 85 12.18 7.94 -3.31
N SER A 86 11.77 8.76 -4.28
CA SER A 86 10.46 9.46 -4.23
C SER A 86 9.26 8.53 -4.45
N PHE A 87 9.49 7.37 -5.07
CA PHE A 87 8.50 6.33 -5.30
C PHE A 87 9.09 4.97 -4.99
N ILE A 88 8.34 4.13 -4.29
CA ILE A 88 8.69 2.73 -4.02
C ILE A 88 7.72 1.84 -4.77
N TYR A 89 8.25 0.90 -5.55
CA TYR A 89 7.47 -0.11 -6.26
C TYR A 89 7.63 -1.44 -5.55
N VAL A 90 6.53 -2.01 -5.08
CA VAL A 90 6.50 -3.31 -4.40
C VAL A 90 5.80 -4.32 -5.30
N ALA A 91 6.51 -5.36 -5.72
CA ALA A 91 5.95 -6.48 -6.49
C ALA A 91 5.68 -7.65 -5.53
N PRO A 92 4.43 -7.86 -5.09
CA PRO A 92 4.06 -8.91 -4.16
C PRO A 92 3.90 -10.26 -4.86
N GLU A 93 4.10 -11.34 -4.09
CA GLU A 93 3.76 -12.69 -4.50
C GLU A 93 2.35 -13.08 -4.03
N VAL A 94 1.82 -14.17 -4.60
CA VAL A 94 0.51 -14.71 -4.16
C VAL A 94 0.62 -15.15 -2.69
N GLY A 95 -0.32 -14.70 -1.87
CA GLY A 95 -0.35 -14.95 -0.42
C GLY A 95 0.33 -13.87 0.42
N ASP A 96 1.06 -12.94 -0.19
CA ASP A 96 1.64 -11.81 0.54
C ASP A 96 0.54 -10.92 1.15
N VAL A 97 0.89 -10.29 2.27
CA VAL A 97 0.10 -9.24 2.92
C VAL A 97 0.99 -8.02 3.10
N LEU A 98 0.66 -6.94 2.40
CA LEU A 98 1.30 -5.65 2.58
C LEU A 98 0.48 -4.80 3.55
N LEU A 99 1.16 -4.11 4.47
CA LEU A 99 0.58 -3.20 5.46
C LEU A 99 1.31 -1.85 5.40
N TRP A 100 0.57 -0.76 5.59
CA TRP A 100 1.11 0.58 5.70
C TRP A 100 0.21 1.45 6.58
N GLU A 101 0.76 2.54 7.13
CA GLU A 101 -0.08 3.55 7.77
C GLU A 101 -0.99 4.23 6.73
N SER A 102 -2.27 4.37 7.03
CA SER A 102 -3.33 4.72 6.06
C SER A 102 -3.19 6.08 5.39
N TRP A 103 -2.35 6.97 5.95
CA TRP A 103 -2.02 8.27 5.36
C TRP A 103 -1.04 8.16 4.18
N LEU A 104 -0.37 7.01 4.00
CA LEU A 104 0.60 6.82 2.93
C LEU A 104 -0.11 6.74 1.58
N ARG A 105 0.24 7.68 0.71
CA ARG A 105 -0.30 7.76 -0.64
C ARG A 105 0.20 6.62 -1.49
N HIS A 106 -0.72 5.94 -2.15
CA HIS A 106 -0.42 4.80 -2.99
C HIS A 106 -1.31 4.75 -4.24
N GLU A 107 -0.80 4.07 -5.25
CA GLU A 107 -1.43 3.89 -6.56
C GLU A 107 -1.34 2.42 -6.95
N VAL A 108 -2.35 1.93 -7.67
CA VAL A 108 -2.28 0.65 -8.37
C VAL A 108 -2.05 0.95 -9.86
N PRO A 109 -0.80 0.79 -10.36
CA PRO A 109 -0.48 1.01 -11.76
C PRO A 109 -1.23 0.05 -12.67
N LEU A 110 -1.20 0.35 -13.96
CA LEU A 110 -1.92 -0.34 -15.02
C LEU A 110 -1.66 -1.86 -15.01
N ASN A 111 -2.70 -2.69 -14.98
CA ASN A 111 -2.51 -4.13 -15.20
C ASN A 111 -2.18 -4.38 -16.68
N MET A 112 -0.94 -4.77 -16.96
CA MET A 112 -0.45 -5.07 -18.31
C MET A 112 -0.60 -6.56 -18.69
N SER A 113 -1.08 -7.39 -17.77
CA SER A 113 -1.32 -8.81 -18.04
C SER A 113 -2.67 -9.02 -18.72
N ASP A 114 -2.78 -10.08 -19.52
CA ASP A 114 -4.03 -10.57 -20.09
C ASP A 114 -4.95 -11.26 -19.05
N ASP A 115 -4.42 -11.51 -17.85
CA ASP A 115 -5.13 -12.13 -16.74
C ASP A 115 -5.55 -11.11 -15.67
N GLU A 116 -6.58 -11.47 -14.89
CA GLU A 116 -7.07 -10.65 -13.77
C GLU A 116 -6.10 -10.69 -12.58
N ARG A 117 -5.79 -9.51 -12.04
CA ARG A 117 -5.17 -9.39 -10.71
C ARG A 117 -6.27 -9.33 -9.66
N ILE A 118 -6.24 -10.26 -8.72
CA ILE A 118 -7.23 -10.35 -7.64
C ILE A 118 -6.56 -10.06 -6.30
N SER A 119 -7.09 -9.10 -5.56
CA SER A 119 -6.59 -8.75 -4.23
C SER A 119 -7.71 -8.41 -3.26
N VAL A 120 -7.47 -8.59 -1.97
CA VAL A 120 -8.38 -8.19 -0.90
C VAL A 120 -7.73 -7.08 -0.11
N SER A 121 -8.37 -5.91 -0.10
CA SER A 121 -7.89 -4.73 0.60
C SER A 121 -8.74 -4.48 1.85
N PHE A 122 -8.13 -3.85 2.86
CA PHE A 122 -8.78 -3.66 4.15
C PHE A 122 -8.21 -2.45 4.90
N ASN A 123 -9.01 -1.92 5.82
CA ASN A 123 -8.62 -0.86 6.75
C ASN A 123 -8.87 -1.25 8.20
N TYR A 124 -8.02 -0.77 9.09
CA TYR A 124 -8.12 -0.89 10.54
C TYR A 124 -8.21 0.48 11.19
N ALA A 125 -9.14 0.64 12.14
CA ALA A 125 -9.35 1.86 12.91
C ALA A 125 -9.01 1.66 14.40
N TRP A 126 -8.67 2.76 15.09
CA TRP A 126 -8.48 2.79 16.54
C TRP A 126 -9.71 3.39 17.21
N GLY A 127 -10.44 2.57 17.98
CA GLY A 127 -11.76 2.93 18.53
C GLY A 127 -12.51 1.71 19.04
#